data_AF-A0A8T5TMT7-F1
#
_entry.id   AF-A0A8T5TMT7-F1
#
_cell.length_a   1.000
_cell.length_b   1.000
_cell.length_c   1.000
_cell.angle_alpha   90.00
_cell.angle_beta   90.00
_cell.angle_gamma   90.00
#
_symmetry.space_group_name_H-M   'P 1'
#
loop_
_entity.id
_entity.type
_entity.pdbx_description
1 polymer ?
#
loop_
_entity_poly.entity_id
_entity_poly.type
_entity_poly.pdbx_seq_one_letter_code
_entity_poly.pdbx_strand_id
1 'polypeptide(L)' 'MVETIDVYRKLQQHIDEHMPVGFPQSESGAEIRFLQNLFTPEEASLTLNLSALPEPIERI' A
#
# COMPACT_ATOMS: atom_id res chain seq x y z
N MET A 1 -1.44 -10.39 17.02
CA MET A 1 -0.37 -10.02 16.06
C MET A 1 -0.77 -10.33 14.61
N VAL A 2 -2.05 -10.15 14.23
CA VAL A 2 -2.55 -10.47 12.88
C VAL A 2 -2.75 -9.18 12.05
N GLU A 3 -2.81 -8.02 12.70
CA GLU A 3 -3.19 -6.74 12.04
C GLU A 3 -2.14 -6.17 11.09
N THR A 4 -0.85 -6.40 11.30
CA THR A 4 0.21 -5.75 10.50
C THR A 4 0.40 -6.38 9.12
N ILE A 5 0.37 -7.72 9.01
CA ILE A 5 0.51 -8.41 7.71
C ILE A 5 -0.65 -8.07 6.78
N ASP A 6 -1.86 -7.96 7.31
CA ASP A 6 -3.04 -7.53 6.56
C ASP A 6 -2.90 -6.11 5.99
N VAL A 7 -2.33 -5.18 6.76
CA VAL A 7 -2.10 -3.79 6.30
C VAL A 7 -1.12 -3.75 5.12
N TYR A 8 0.00 -4.46 5.20
CA TYR A 8 0.98 -4.49 4.11
C TYR A 8 0.45 -5.21 2.86
N ARG A 9 -0.39 -6.23 3.02
CA ARG A 9 -1.07 -6.90 1.90
C ARG A 9 -2.05 -5.97 1.19
N LYS A 10 -2.86 -5.23 1.94
CA LYS A 10 -3.74 -4.19 1.38
C LYS A 10 -2.93 -3.11 0.66
N LEU A 11 -1.80 -2.70 1.23
CA LEU A 11 -0.94 -1.68 0.62
C LEU A 11 -0.33 -2.18 -0.70
N GLN A 12 0.12 -3.44 -0.75
CA GLN A 12 0.62 -4.05 -1.97
C GLN A 12 -0.45 -4.07 -3.08
N GLN A 13 -1.67 -4.49 -2.76
CA GLN A 13 -2.79 -4.48 -3.71
C GLN A 13 -3.13 -3.07 -4.18
N HIS A 14 -3.20 -2.10 -3.26
CA HIS A 14 -3.47 -0.70 -3.60
C HIS A 14 -2.42 -0.15 -4.58
N ILE A 15 -1.14 -0.43 -4.36
CA ILE A 15 -0.07 -0.02 -5.26
C ILE A 15 -0.21 -0.71 -6.63
N ASP A 16 -0.52 -2.02 -6.64
CA ASP A 16 -0.71 -2.81 -7.87
C ASP A 16 -1.88 -2.30 -8.72
N GLU A 17 -3.00 -1.93 -8.09
CA GLU A 17 -4.20 -1.44 -8.76
C GLU A 17 -4.06 0.00 -9.26
N HIS A 18 -3.37 0.87 -8.52
CA HIS A 18 -3.32 2.30 -8.82
C HIS A 18 -2.05 2.75 -9.56
N MET A 19 -0.94 2.02 -9.48
CA MET A 19 0.29 2.39 -10.18
C MET A 19 0.40 1.72 -11.55
N PRO A 20 0.75 2.46 -12.61
CA PRO A 20 0.87 1.90 -13.97
C PRO A 20 2.00 0.86 -14.11
N VAL A 21 2.94 0.82 -13.15
CA VAL A 21 4.07 -0.11 -13.16
C VAL A 21 3.72 -1.49 -12.58
N GLY A 22 2.59 -1.61 -11.88
CA GLY A 22 2.19 -2.81 -11.13
C GLY A 22 3.11 -3.10 -9.93
N PHE A 23 2.60 -3.87 -8.98
CA PHE A 23 3.34 -4.31 -7.80
C PHE A 23 2.82 -5.68 -7.34
N PRO A 24 3.02 -6.76 -8.15
CA PRO A 24 2.36 -8.04 -7.95
C PRO A 24 2.85 -8.78 -6.71
N GLN A 25 1.99 -9.67 -6.19
CA GLN A 25 2.37 -10.59 -5.12
C GLN A 25 3.48 -11.54 -5.59
N SER A 26 4.53 -11.71 -4.77
CA SER A 26 5.57 -12.70 -5.00
C SER A 26 5.36 -13.91 -4.09
N GLU A 27 5.68 -15.09 -4.60
CA GLU A 27 5.69 -16.33 -3.83
C GLU A 27 6.67 -16.27 -2.64
N SER A 28 7.73 -15.46 -2.74
CA SER A 28 8.71 -15.29 -1.67
C SER A 28 8.28 -14.29 -0.59
N GLY A 29 7.20 -13.52 -0.80
CA GLY A 29 6.79 -12.44 0.09
C GLY A 29 7.79 -11.27 0.18
N ALA A 30 8.67 -11.14 -0.82
CA ALA A 30 9.71 -10.10 -0.87
C ALA A 30 9.11 -8.69 -0.90
N GLU A 31 7.96 -8.54 -1.55
CA GLU A 31 7.16 -7.32 -1.64
C GLU A 31 6.66 -6.84 -0.28
N ILE A 32 6.21 -7.76 0.60
CA ILE A 32 5.76 -7.41 1.94
C ILE A 32 6.94 -7.00 2.81
N ARG A 33 8.07 -7.72 2.72
CA ARG A 33 9.29 -7.33 3.42
C ARG A 33 9.81 -5.98 2.93
N PHE A 34 9.69 -5.69 1.65
CA PHE A 34 10.06 -4.40 1.08
C PHE A 34 9.18 -3.28 1.66
N LEU A 35 7.86 -3.45 1.67
CA LEU A 35 6.94 -2.48 2.26
C LEU A 35 7.17 -2.29 3.77
N GLN A 36 7.47 -3.35 4.52
CA GLN A 36 7.82 -3.29 5.94
C GLN A 36 9.10 -2.50 6.23
N ASN A 37 10.04 -2.46 5.29
CA ASN A 37 11.27 -1.67 5.43
C ASN A 37 11.08 -0.21 5.02
N LEU A 38 10.07 0.08 4.19
CA LEU A 38 9.79 1.42 3.70
C LEU A 38 8.79 2.19 4.57
N PHE A 39 7.83 1.49 5.16
CA PHE A 39 6.72 2.09 5.89
C PHE A 39 6.57 1.46 7.27
N THR A 40 6.34 2.31 8.26
CA THR A 40 5.77 1.87 9.53
C THR A 40 4.34 1.36 9.31
N PRO A 41 3.81 0.50 10.22
CA PRO A 41 2.43 0.02 10.10
C PRO A 41 1.39 1.16 10.06
N GLU A 42 1.65 2.25 10.78
CA GLU A 42 0.79 3.43 10.80
C GLU A 42 0.80 4.15 9.44
N GLU A 43 1.99 4.40 8.86
CA GLU A 43 2.11 5.02 7.53
C GLU A 43 1.50 4.14 6.43
N ALA A 44 1.69 2.83 6.52
CA ALA A 44 1.09 1.89 5.59
C ALA A 44 -0.45 1.95 5.66
N SER A 45 -1.02 2.04 6.87
CA SER A 45 -2.46 2.20 7.05
C SER A 45 -2.98 3.56 6.57
N LEU A 46 -2.21 4.63 6.71
CA LEU A 46 -2.58 5.96 6.22
C LEU A 46 -2.58 6.00 4.69
N THR A 47 -1.59 5.36 4.07
CA THR A 47 -1.44 5.33 2.61
C THR A 47 -2.63 4.66 1.91
N LEU A 48 -3.31 3.70 2.56
CA LEU A 48 -4.55 3.10 2.05
C LEU A 48 -5.71 4.10 1.88
N ASN A 49 -5.66 5.24 2.57
CA ASN A 49 -6.66 6.29 2.48
C ASN A 49 -6.24 7.40 1.50
N LEU A 50 -5.00 7.36 1.01
CA LEU A 50 -4.48 8.33 0.06
C LEU A 50 -4.74 7.82 -1.34
N SER A 51 -5.26 8.70 -2.21
CA SER A 51 -5.37 8.38 -3.63
C SER A 51 -4.12 8.86 -4.35
N ALA A 52 -3.61 8.06 -5.30
CA ALA A 52 -2.53 8.47 -6.19
C ALA A 52 -2.95 9.63 -7.12
N LEU A 53 -4.27 9.86 -7.25
CA LEU A 53 -4.84 10.97 -7.99
C LEU A 53 -5.12 12.14 -7.05
N PRO A 54 -4.81 13.38 -7.46
CA PRO A 54 -5.22 14.55 -6.70
C PRO A 54 -6.75 14.59 -6.61
N GLU A 55 -7.27 14.94 -5.44
CA GLU A 55 -8.71 15.17 -5.29
C GLU A 55 -9.13 16.39 -6.12
N PRO A 56 -10.34 16.37 -6.71
CA PRO A 56 -10.88 17.52 -7.43
C PRO A 56 -11.06 18.70 -6.47
N ILE A 57 -10.90 19.92 -6.99
CA ILE A 57 -11.01 21.19 -6.22
C ILE A 57 -12.31 21.28 -5.41
N GLU A 58 -13.39 20.62 -5.86
CA GLU A 58 -14.68 20.58 -5.16
C GLU A 58 -14.65 19.90 -3.78
N ARG A 59 -13.56 19.19 -3.44
CA ARG A 59 -13.36 18.52 -2.15
C ARG A 59 -12.43 19.25 -1.16
N ILE A 60 -11.90 20.41 -1.53
CA ILE A 60 -10.95 21.20 -0.72
C ILE A 60 -11.67 22.37 -0.03
#